data_AF-A0A5N7XBU1-F1
#
_entry.id   AF-A0A5N7XBU1-F1
#
_cell.length_a   1.000
_cell.length_b   1.000
_cell.length_c   1.000
_cell.angle_alpha   90.00
_cell.angle_beta   90.00
_cell.angle_gamma   90.00
#
_symmetry.space_group_name_H-M   'P 1'
#
loop_
_entity.id
_entity.type
_entity.pdbx_description
1 polymer ?
#
loop_
_entity_poly.entity_id
_entity_poly.type
_entity_poly.pdbx_seq_one_letter_code
_entity_poly.pdbx_strand_id
1 'polypeptide(L)'
;MVAHYYAELVSFFARSLNSRDAAADVVQESYTRVFAMQSRELAVRDLRALLFRTGKNIVIDDARRRAAEARVLETLAVVGGDEVPSVERQVQGRQQLVLLSRRLQAMPRKRREVFVLVRIYGFSHAEAAAHMNISEAAIEKHVVRAVCDCMGLTS
;
A
#
# COMPACT_ATOMS: atom_id res chain seq x y z
N MET A 1 -22.69 9.74 -12.10
CA MET A 1 -22.51 9.19 -10.73
C MET A 1 -21.11 8.59 -10.46
N VAL A 2 -20.08 8.88 -11.28
CA VAL A 2 -18.73 8.27 -11.16
C VAL A 2 -17.69 9.25 -10.60
N ALA A 3 -17.98 10.55 -10.60
CA ALA A 3 -17.01 11.60 -10.23
C ALA A 3 -16.78 11.75 -8.72
N HIS A 4 -17.58 11.10 -7.86
CA HIS A 4 -17.66 11.44 -6.44
C HIS A 4 -16.34 11.19 -5.67
N TYR A 5 -15.58 10.16 -6.05
CA TYR A 5 -14.28 9.85 -5.40
C TYR A 5 -13.07 10.23 -6.25
N TYR A 6 -13.25 10.74 -7.46
CA TYR A 6 -12.14 10.97 -8.40
C TYR A 6 -11.11 11.96 -7.84
N ALA A 7 -11.54 13.15 -7.42
CA ALA A 7 -10.66 14.17 -6.87
C ALA A 7 -9.95 13.73 -5.57
N GLU A 8 -10.65 12.94 -4.75
CA GLU A 8 -10.13 12.36 -3.51
C GLU A 8 -9.00 11.36 -3.80
N LEU A 9 -9.24 10.40 -4.71
CA LEU A 9 -8.22 9.42 -5.10
C LEU A 9 -7.03 10.09 -5.80
N VAL A 10 -7.25 11.07 -6.68
CA VAL A 10 -6.15 11.78 -7.37
C VAL A 10 -5.28 12.51 -6.36
N SER A 11 -5.89 13.22 -5.40
CA SER A 11 -5.14 13.90 -4.33
C SER A 11 -4.37 12.90 -3.45
N PHE A 12 -4.94 11.73 -3.19
CA PHE A 12 -4.31 10.66 -2.42
C PHE A 12 -3.08 10.09 -3.15
N PHE A 13 -3.22 9.67 -4.41
CA PHE A 13 -2.11 9.08 -5.16
C PHE A 13 -1.06 10.11 -5.56
N ALA A 14 -1.44 11.38 -5.77
CA ALA A 14 -0.48 12.45 -6.09
C ALA A 14 0.55 12.65 -4.98
N ARG A 15 0.16 12.49 -3.72
CA ARG A 15 1.09 12.51 -2.57
C ARG A 15 2.08 11.36 -2.57
N SER A 16 1.65 10.17 -2.98
CA SER A 16 2.51 8.97 -3.01
C SER A 16 3.41 8.91 -4.25
N LEU A 17 2.95 9.45 -5.38
CA LEU A 17 3.65 9.40 -6.68
C LEU A 17 4.45 10.67 -6.96
N ASN A 18 4.28 11.72 -6.16
CA ASN A 18 4.83 13.06 -6.37
C ASN A 18 4.52 13.63 -7.77
N SER A 19 3.39 13.21 -8.36
CA SER A 19 2.93 13.64 -9.67
C SER A 19 1.41 13.54 -9.75
N ARG A 20 0.77 14.64 -10.12
CA ARG A 20 -0.70 14.72 -10.25
C ARG A 20 -1.18 13.99 -11.50
N ASP A 21 -0.40 14.02 -12.57
CA ASP A 21 -0.75 13.36 -13.83
C ASP A 21 -0.65 11.84 -13.67
N ALA A 22 0.44 11.33 -13.07
CA ALA A 22 0.58 9.92 -12.77
C ALA A 22 -0.52 9.41 -11.83
N ALA A 23 -0.98 10.25 -10.89
CA ALA A 23 -2.10 9.92 -10.04
C ALA A 23 -3.43 9.87 -10.80
N ALA A 24 -3.67 10.80 -11.73
CA ALA A 24 -4.85 10.78 -12.59
C ALA A 24 -4.94 9.49 -13.42
N ASP A 25 -3.82 9.03 -13.97
CA ASP A 25 -3.73 7.79 -14.74
C ASP A 25 -4.07 6.55 -13.88
N VAL A 26 -3.48 6.45 -12.68
CA VAL A 26 -3.76 5.36 -11.73
C VAL A 26 -5.23 5.34 -11.35
N VAL A 27 -5.84 6.51 -11.10
CA VAL A 27 -7.24 6.60 -10.74
C VAL A 27 -8.13 6.20 -11.92
N GLN A 28 -7.84 6.69 -13.13
CA GLN A 28 -8.59 6.33 -14.32
C GLN A 28 -8.54 4.81 -14.55
N GLU A 29 -7.36 4.21 -14.49
CA GLU A 29 -7.20 2.77 -14.65
C GLU A 29 -7.91 1.98 -13.54
N SER A 30 -7.94 2.51 -12.31
CA SER A 30 -8.71 1.92 -11.21
C SER A 30 -10.20 1.86 -11.52
N TYR A 31 -10.78 2.94 -12.03
CA TYR A 31 -12.17 2.97 -12.45
C TYR A 31 -12.43 1.99 -13.60
N THR A 32 -11.57 1.94 -14.62
CA THR A 32 -11.71 1.01 -15.75
C THR A 32 -11.75 -0.45 -15.29
N ARG A 33 -10.81 -0.86 -14.43
CA ARG A 33 -10.76 -2.23 -13.90
C ARG A 33 -11.98 -2.55 -13.03
N VAL A 34 -12.45 -1.61 -12.22
CA VAL A 34 -13.62 -1.80 -11.36
C VAL A 34 -14.92 -1.88 -12.16
N PHE A 35 -15.10 -1.06 -13.19
CA PHE A 35 -16.28 -1.16 -14.06
C PHE A 35 -16.33 -2.47 -14.84
N ALA A 36 -15.18 -2.96 -15.33
CA ALA A 36 -15.10 -4.27 -15.98
C ALA A 36 -15.46 -5.44 -15.04
N MET A 37 -15.30 -5.26 -13.73
CA MET A 37 -15.71 -6.24 -12.71
C MET A 37 -17.21 -6.14 -12.39
N GLN A 38 -17.79 -4.93 -12.38
CA GLN A 38 -19.23 -4.74 -12.17
C GLN A 38 -20.07 -5.27 -13.32
N SER A 39 -19.59 -5.20 -14.56
CA SER A 39 -20.23 -5.84 -15.72
C SER A 39 -20.31 -7.37 -15.62
N ARG A 40 -19.66 -7.99 -14.64
CA ARG A 40 -19.72 -9.44 -14.35
C ARG A 40 -20.61 -9.77 -13.14
N GLU A 41 -21.55 -8.89 -12.80
CA GLU A 41 -22.55 -9.04 -11.71
C GLU A 41 -21.99 -9.30 -10.30
N LEU A 42 -20.71 -8.98 -10.07
CA LEU A 42 -20.12 -9.03 -8.74
C LEU A 42 -20.69 -7.88 -7.90
N ALA A 43 -21.51 -8.20 -6.90
CA ALA A 43 -22.08 -7.22 -5.97
C ALA A 43 -20.96 -6.49 -5.20
N VAL A 44 -20.67 -5.25 -5.60
CA VAL A 44 -19.69 -4.40 -4.94
C VAL A 44 -20.32 -3.77 -3.70
N ARG A 45 -19.94 -4.26 -2.52
CA ARG A 45 -20.45 -3.74 -1.22
C ARG A 45 -19.93 -2.34 -0.87
N ASP A 46 -18.72 -1.99 -1.32
CA ASP A 46 -18.11 -0.68 -1.12
C ASP A 46 -17.23 -0.30 -2.32
N LEU A 47 -17.76 0.59 -3.15
CA LEU A 47 -17.09 1.05 -4.37
C LEU A 47 -15.83 1.86 -4.08
N ARG A 48 -15.84 2.66 -3.00
CA ARG A 48 -14.71 3.51 -2.61
C ARG A 48 -13.53 2.64 -2.20
N ALA A 49 -13.75 1.71 -1.27
CA ALA A 49 -12.69 0.80 -0.81
C ALA A 49 -12.08 -0.02 -1.96
N LEU A 50 -12.91 -0.43 -2.93
CA LEU A 50 -12.46 -1.18 -4.10
C LEU A 50 -11.58 -0.31 -5.03
N LEU A 51 -11.95 0.94 -5.28
CA LEU A 51 -11.15 1.86 -6.11
C LEU A 51 -9.78 2.15 -5.48
N PHE A 52 -9.73 2.40 -4.17
CA PHE A 52 -8.46 2.60 -3.45
C PHE A 52 -7.56 1.36 -3.50
N ARG A 53 -8.14 0.17 -3.34
CA ARG A 53 -7.40 -1.10 -3.41
C ARG A 53 -6.84 -1.34 -4.81
N THR A 54 -7.64 -1.12 -5.84
CA THR A 54 -7.22 -1.29 -7.25
C THR A 54 -6.09 -0.33 -7.60
N GLY A 55 -6.21 0.96 -7.23
CA GLY A 55 -5.19 1.96 -7.49
C GLY A 55 -3.85 1.65 -6.82
N LYS A 56 -3.88 1.15 -5.59
CA LYS A 56 -2.64 0.73 -4.93
C LYS A 56 -1.99 -0.47 -5.59
N ASN A 57 -2.77 -1.46 -6.03
CA ASN A 57 -2.21 -2.61 -6.75
C ASN A 57 -1.49 -2.15 -8.02
N ILE A 58 -2.09 -1.21 -8.77
CA ILE A 58 -1.47 -0.61 -9.96
C ILE A 58 -0.15 0.07 -9.58
N VAL A 59 -0.12 0.89 -8.53
CA VAL A 59 1.10 1.57 -8.06
C VAL A 59 2.18 0.58 -7.61
N ILE A 60 1.81 -0.49 -6.89
CA ILE A 60 2.75 -1.52 -6.43
C ILE A 60 3.31 -2.30 -7.62
N ASP A 61 2.47 -2.66 -8.58
CA ASP A 61 2.89 -3.41 -9.77
C ASP A 61 3.80 -2.57 -10.66
N ASP A 62 3.49 -1.28 -10.82
CA ASP A 62 4.36 -0.32 -11.51
C ASP A 62 5.69 -0.13 -10.77
N ALA A 63 5.69 0.03 -9.44
CA ALA A 63 6.92 0.13 -8.66
C ALA A 63 7.78 -1.15 -8.75
N ARG A 64 7.15 -2.33 -8.78
CA ARG A 64 7.85 -3.62 -8.98
C ARG A 64 8.44 -3.71 -10.39
N ARG A 65 7.69 -3.29 -11.41
CA ARG A 65 8.16 -3.24 -12.80
C ARG A 65 9.34 -2.28 -12.93
N ARG A 66 9.22 -1.05 -12.42
CA ARG A 66 10.31 -0.06 -12.40
C ARG A 66 11.52 -0.55 -11.62
N ALA A 67 11.36 -1.29 -10.53
CA ALA A 67 12.48 -1.88 -9.81
C ALA A 67 13.15 -3.01 -10.61
N ALA A 68 12.39 -3.78 -11.38
CA ALA A 68 12.93 -4.80 -12.28
C ALA A 68 13.67 -4.15 -13.47
N GLU A 69 13.07 -3.13 -14.09
CA GLU A 69 13.68 -2.32 -15.15
C GLU A 69 14.93 -1.61 -14.65
N ALA A 70 14.88 -0.99 -13.47
CA ALA A 70 16.02 -0.36 -12.83
C ALA A 70 17.15 -1.34 -12.59
N ARG A 71 16.88 -2.60 -12.19
CA ARG A 71 17.92 -3.63 -12.07
C ARG A 71 18.53 -4.03 -13.41
N VAL A 72 17.72 -4.08 -14.47
CA VAL A 72 18.20 -4.33 -15.83
C VAL A 72 19.05 -3.16 -16.31
N LEU A 73 18.62 -1.91 -16.08
CA LEU A 73 19.37 -0.70 -16.36
C LEU A 73 20.62 -0.57 -15.49
N GLU A 74 20.59 -0.99 -14.22
CA GLU A 74 21.72 -1.01 -13.27
C GLU A 74 22.77 -2.04 -13.70
N THR A 75 22.35 -3.17 -14.26
CA THR A 75 23.25 -4.15 -14.91
C THR A 75 23.91 -3.56 -16.16
N LEU A 76 23.23 -2.65 -16.86
CA LEU A 76 23.77 -1.92 -18.01
C LEU A 76 24.57 -0.67 -17.60
N ALA A 77 24.34 -0.11 -16.40
CA ALA A 77 24.93 1.12 -15.89
C ALA A 77 26.18 0.93 -15.01
N VAL A 78 26.70 -0.30 -14.88
CA VAL A 78 28.00 -0.63 -14.24
C VAL A 78 29.20 0.16 -14.84
N VAL A 79 28.99 0.99 -15.86
CA VAL A 79 30.01 1.84 -16.50
C VAL A 79 30.19 3.22 -15.84
N GLY A 80 29.35 3.69 -14.91
CA GLY A 80 29.55 5.03 -14.33
C GLY A 80 29.00 5.18 -12.92
N GLY A 81 29.90 5.33 -11.94
CA GLY A 81 29.54 5.49 -10.53
C GLY A 81 29.05 6.90 -10.17
N ASP A 82 27.99 6.98 -9.36
CA ASP A 82 27.98 7.76 -8.13
C ASP A 82 26.79 7.43 -7.19
N GLU A 83 27.06 7.57 -5.89
CA GLU A 83 26.18 7.43 -4.71
C GLU A 83 25.23 6.22 -4.61
N VAL A 84 25.81 5.05 -4.81
CA VAL A 84 25.28 3.81 -4.25
C VAL A 84 25.42 3.88 -2.72
N PRO A 85 24.35 3.75 -1.89
CA PRO A 85 24.52 3.61 -0.45
C PRO A 85 25.49 2.47 -0.20
N SER A 86 26.43 2.64 0.73
CA SER A 86 27.50 1.66 0.95
C SER A 86 26.91 0.25 1.06
N VAL A 87 27.65 -0.76 0.63
CA VAL A 87 27.20 -2.16 0.66
C VAL A 87 26.67 -2.51 2.06
N GLU A 88 27.30 -1.98 3.11
CA GLU A 88 26.86 -2.10 4.49
C GLU A 88 25.47 -1.49 4.73
N ARG A 89 25.19 -0.26 4.28
CA ARG A 89 23.87 0.37 4.43
C ARG A 89 22.78 -0.38 3.66
N GLN A 90 23.10 -0.91 2.48
CA GLN A 90 22.15 -1.72 1.72
C GLN A 90 21.82 -3.05 2.41
N VAL A 91 22.84 -3.73 2.91
CA VAL A 91 22.69 -4.97 3.66
C VAL A 91 21.89 -4.72 4.93
N GLN A 92 22.19 -3.64 5.66
CA GLN A 92 21.45 -3.24 6.87
C GLN A 92 19.99 -2.93 6.55
N GLY A 93 19.70 -2.16 5.50
CA GLY A 93 18.33 -1.87 5.07
C GLY A 93 17.54 -3.13 4.67
N ARG A 94 18.18 -4.06 3.93
CA ARG A 94 17.57 -5.36 3.57
C ARG A 94 17.29 -6.21 4.81
N GLN A 95 18.21 -6.25 5.78
CA GLN A 95 18.03 -6.98 7.04
C GLN A 95 16.85 -6.41 7.86
N GLN A 96 16.72 -5.08 7.94
CA GLN A 96 15.60 -4.43 8.62
C GLN A 96 14.25 -4.76 7.96
N LEU A 97 14.19 -4.75 6.62
CA LEU A 97 12.98 -5.14 5.87
C LEU A 97 12.62 -6.62 6.07
N VAL A 98 13.61 -7.52 6.08
CA VAL A 98 13.39 -8.94 6.36
C VAL A 98 12.85 -9.14 7.77
N LEU A 99 13.39 -8.44 8.77
CA LEU A 99 12.93 -8.52 10.15
C LEU A 99 11.49 -8.01 10.31
N LEU A 100 11.18 -6.86 9.70
CA LEU A 100 9.82 -6.32 9.67
C LEU A 100 8.84 -7.28 9.00
N SER A 101 9.23 -7.88 7.87
CA SER A 101 8.41 -8.86 7.15
C SER A 101 8.09 -10.08 8.01
N ARG A 102 9.08 -10.62 8.72
CA ARG A 102 8.89 -11.74 9.67
C ARG A 102 7.93 -11.39 10.79
N ARG A 103 8.07 -10.20 11.39
CA ARG A 103 7.18 -9.71 12.46
C ARG A 103 5.74 -9.57 11.97
N LEU A 104 5.55 -9.00 10.78
CA LEU A 104 4.23 -8.93 10.15
C LEU A 104 3.65 -10.33 9.91
N GLN A 105 4.44 -11.29 9.43
CA GLN A 105 4.00 -12.67 9.18
C GLN A 105 3.68 -13.47 10.46
N ALA A 106 4.34 -13.18 11.58
CA ALA A 106 4.05 -13.78 12.87
C ALA A 106 2.79 -13.18 13.55
N MET A 107 2.40 -11.97 13.15
CA MET A 107 1.27 -11.25 13.75
C MET A 107 -0.07 -11.98 13.51
N PRO A 108 -0.99 -12.01 14.50
CA PRO A 108 -2.34 -12.53 14.30
C PRO A 108 -3.06 -11.83 13.14
N ARG A 109 -3.76 -12.60 12.30
CA ARG A 109 -4.37 -12.14 11.04
C ARG A 109 -5.15 -10.84 11.17
N LYS A 110 -6.10 -10.75 12.13
CA LYS A 110 -6.92 -9.54 12.34
C LYS A 110 -6.09 -8.30 12.68
N ARG A 111 -5.02 -8.46 13.46
CA ARG A 111 -4.14 -7.37 13.86
C ARG A 111 -3.31 -6.86 12.68
N ARG A 112 -2.82 -7.79 11.84
CA ARG A 112 -2.11 -7.47 10.59
C ARG A 112 -3.00 -6.71 9.62
N GLU A 113 -4.24 -7.14 9.49
CA GLU A 113 -5.24 -6.52 8.62
C GLU A 113 -5.56 -5.09 9.06
N VAL A 114 -5.76 -4.86 10.37
CA VAL A 114 -5.90 -3.51 10.94
C VAL A 114 -4.68 -2.64 10.68
N PHE A 115 -3.47 -3.15 10.93
CA PHE A 115 -2.23 -2.40 10.67
C PHE A 115 -2.11 -2.00 9.21
N VAL A 116 -2.41 -2.94 8.32
CA VAL A 116 -2.37 -2.72 6.89
C VAL A 116 -3.41 -1.67 6.49
N LEU A 117 -4.65 -1.73 6.97
CA LEU A 117 -5.70 -0.74 6.69
C LEU A 117 -5.31 0.66 7.20
N VAL A 118 -4.89 0.78 8.46
CA VAL A 118 -4.66 2.08 9.09
C VAL A 118 -3.30 2.68 8.71
N ARG A 119 -2.22 1.89 8.71
CA ARG A 119 -0.84 2.39 8.55
C ARG A 119 -0.34 2.34 7.12
N ILE A 120 -0.85 1.43 6.30
CA ILE A 120 -0.39 1.22 4.91
C ILE A 120 -1.45 1.68 3.90
N TYR A 121 -2.74 1.55 4.22
CA TYR A 121 -3.83 2.08 3.39
C TYR A 121 -4.37 3.42 3.90
N GLY A 122 -3.99 3.87 5.10
CA GLY A 122 -4.34 5.19 5.62
C GLY A 122 -5.80 5.34 6.09
N PHE A 123 -6.52 4.23 6.30
CA PHE A 123 -7.90 4.26 6.78
C PHE A 123 -7.94 4.90 8.17
N SER A 124 -8.94 5.76 8.41
CA SER A 124 -9.29 6.18 9.76
C SER A 124 -9.75 4.98 10.60
N HIS A 125 -9.72 5.11 11.92
CA HIS A 125 -10.21 4.05 12.80
C HIS A 125 -11.69 3.73 12.54
N ALA A 126 -12.51 4.75 12.25
CA ALA A 126 -13.91 4.60 11.85
C ALA A 126 -14.10 3.84 10.53
N GLU A 127 -13.32 4.17 9.49
CA GLU A 127 -13.39 3.45 8.21
C GLU A 127 -12.91 2.00 8.34
N ALA A 128 -11.84 1.76 9.09
CA ALA A 128 -11.35 0.41 9.35
C ALA A 128 -12.33 -0.39 10.22
N ALA A 129 -13.00 0.25 11.18
CA ALA A 129 -14.05 -0.35 12.01
C ALA A 129 -15.25 -0.77 11.17
N ALA A 130 -15.75 0.14 10.32
CA ALA A 130 -16.82 -0.14 9.37
C ALA A 130 -16.43 -1.26 8.37
N HIS A 131 -15.20 -1.22 7.86
CA HIS A 131 -14.69 -2.21 6.91
C HIS A 131 -14.54 -3.61 7.54
N MET A 132 -14.13 -3.69 8.80
CA MET A 132 -13.86 -4.95 9.51
C MET A 132 -15.03 -5.43 10.39
N ASN A 133 -16.12 -4.66 10.45
CA ASN A 133 -17.28 -4.89 11.31
C ASN A 133 -16.91 -5.14 12.79
N ILE A 134 -16.04 -4.28 13.32
CA ILE A 134 -15.62 -4.26 14.73
C ILE A 134 -15.65 -2.83 15.25
N SER A 135 -15.61 -2.63 16.57
CA SER A 135 -15.63 -1.28 17.14
C SER A 135 -14.32 -0.52 16.85
N GLU A 136 -14.41 0.82 16.80
CA GLU A 136 -13.24 1.70 16.69
C GLU A 136 -12.23 1.47 17.82
N ALA A 137 -12.72 1.21 19.04
CA ALA A 137 -11.89 0.85 20.18
C ALA A 137 -11.11 -0.47 19.96
N ALA A 138 -11.70 -1.45 19.26
CA ALA A 138 -11.00 -2.67 18.88
C ALA A 138 -9.95 -2.41 17.80
N ILE A 139 -10.23 -1.52 16.84
CA ILE A 139 -9.25 -1.06 15.83
C ILE A 139 -8.05 -0.41 16.51
N GLU A 140 -8.27 0.58 17.38
CA GLU A 140 -7.21 1.29 18.08
C GLU A 140 -6.30 0.32 18.86
N LYS A 141 -6.90 -0.61 19.61
CA LYS A 141 -6.17 -1.65 20.35
C LYS A 141 -5.33 -2.55 19.43
N HIS A 142 -5.85 -2.88 18.26
CA HIS A 142 -5.12 -3.65 17.26
C HIS A 142 -3.99 -2.84 16.61
N VAL A 143 -4.18 -1.55 16.34
CA VAL A 143 -3.14 -0.66 15.79
C VAL A 143 -1.96 -0.53 16.76
N VAL A 144 -2.22 -0.21 18.02
CA VAL A 144 -1.17 -0.05 19.04
C VAL A 144 -0.36 -1.34 19.16
N ARG A 145 -1.04 -2.49 19.28
CA ARG A 145 -0.39 -3.79 19.37
C ARG A 145 0.41 -4.13 18.11
N ALA A 146 -0.09 -3.79 16.93
CA ALA A 146 0.62 -4.04 15.69
C ALA A 146 1.91 -3.22 15.57
N VAL A 147 1.88 -1.97 16.05
CA VAL A 147 3.06 -1.10 16.08
C VAL A 147 4.11 -1.66 17.05
N CYS A 148 3.69 -2.09 18.24
CA CYS A 148 4.57 -2.76 19.21
C CYS A 148 5.22 -4.02 18.62
N ASP A 149 4.45 -4.88 17.95
CA ASP A 149 4.96 -6.08 17.27
C ASP A 149 5.98 -5.72 16.17
N CYS A 150 5.74 -4.67 15.39
CA CYS A 150 6.67 -4.21 14.34
C CYS A 150 7.96 -3.63 14.93
N MET A 151 7.87 -2.91 16.05
CA MET A 151 9.03 -2.38 16.78
C MET A 151 9.78 -3.47 17.56
N GLY A 152 9.17 -4.63 17.80
CA GLY A 152 9.77 -5.72 18.57
C GLY A 152 9.71 -5.48 20.08
N LEU A 153 8.71 -4.73 20.53
CA LEU A 153 8.48 -4.37 21.94
C LEU A 153 7.56 -5.36 22.67
N THR A 154 7.25 -6.48 22.04
CA THR A 154 6.38 -7.54 22.55
C THR A 154 7.21 -8.79 22.73
N SER A 155 7.54 -9.09 24.00
CA SER A 155 8.19 -10.33 24.45
C SER A 155 7.18 -11.47 24.55
#